data_AF-A0A7S3APE7-F1
#
_entry.id   AF-A0A7S3APE7-F1
#
_cell.length_a   1.000
_cell.length_b   1.000
_cell.length_c   1.000
_cell.angle_alpha   90.00
_cell.angle_beta   90.00
_cell.angle_gamma   90.00
#
_symmetry.space_group_name_H-M   'P 1'
#
loop_
_entity.id
_entity.type
_entity.pdbx_description
1 polymer ?
#
loop_
_entity_poly.entity_id
_entity_poly.type
_entity_poly.pdbx_seq_one_letter_code
_entity_poly.pdbx_strand_id
1 'polypeptide(L)'
;MAGFTLTSFVEIDLPPNKRWAKALLHCFVCTSICVNFVCVSMVTFVTVWGSGKALRGQDGSMDYAVDAMNAERNFIFGSFALGVLATLGCLFSAAWVLMEMEIAIIASVLILSTMYTICSEARRISKRFMLAPDETTTFDELKSVYPQLSRSKDEDVDPEDYPLSIPHTKDTKA
;
A
#
# COMPACT_ATOMS: atom_id res chain seq x y z
N MET A 1 -12.19 -2.09 5.05
CA MET A 1 -12.22 -3.43 5.67
C MET A 1 -12.55 -3.37 7.14
N ALA A 2 -11.78 -2.65 7.98
CA ALA A 2 -12.04 -2.53 9.43
C ALA A 2 -13.49 -2.12 9.81
N GLY A 3 -14.11 -1.22 9.04
CA GLY A 3 -15.51 -0.82 9.26
C GLY A 3 -16.51 -1.97 9.09
N PHE A 4 -16.37 -2.78 8.03
CA PHE A 4 -17.22 -3.95 7.82
C PHE A 4 -17.03 -4.98 8.93
N THR A 5 -15.79 -5.23 9.38
CA THR A 5 -15.50 -6.15 10.48
C THR A 5 -16.14 -5.68 11.80
N LEU A 6 -16.13 -4.38 12.07
CA LEU A 6 -16.76 -3.80 13.26
C LEU A 6 -18.29 -3.88 13.19
N THR A 7 -18.90 -3.54 12.04
CA THR A 7 -20.35 -3.64 11.86
C THR A 7 -20.83 -5.07 12.04
N SER A 8 -20.19 -6.04 11.38
CA SER A 8 -20.53 -7.44 11.56
C SER A 8 -20.34 -7.89 13.02
N PHE A 9 -19.35 -7.36 13.73
CA PHE A 9 -19.17 -7.69 15.15
C PHE A 9 -20.32 -7.19 16.04
N VAL A 10 -20.83 -5.98 15.79
CA VAL A 10 -21.90 -5.37 16.58
C VAL A 10 -23.26 -6.00 16.30
N GLU A 11 -23.49 -6.49 15.08
CA GLU A 11 -24.77 -7.08 14.65
C GLU A 11 -24.94 -8.56 15.08
N ILE A 12 -23.87 -9.25 15.47
CA ILE A 12 -23.95 -10.68 15.80
C ILE A 12 -24.29 -10.90 17.28
N ASP A 13 -25.48 -11.44 17.54
CA ASP A 13 -25.82 -12.01 18.84
C ASP A 13 -25.18 -13.40 19.02
N LEU A 14 -24.21 -13.51 19.93
CA LEU A 14 -23.46 -14.75 20.14
C LEU A 14 -24.14 -15.73 21.12
N PRO A 15 -24.40 -16.99 20.72
CA PRO A 15 -24.91 -18.00 21.62
C PRO A 15 -23.89 -18.36 22.72
N PRO A 16 -24.30 -18.57 23.98
CA PRO A 16 -23.40 -18.74 25.12
C PRO A 16 -22.59 -20.05 25.11
N ASN A 17 -22.92 -20.99 24.22
CA ASN A 17 -22.41 -22.37 24.24
C ASN A 17 -21.02 -22.54 23.57
N LYS A 18 -20.51 -21.55 22.83
CA LYS A 18 -19.25 -21.67 22.05
C LYS A 18 -18.15 -20.70 22.50
N ARG A 19 -17.61 -20.89 23.72
CA ARG A 19 -16.62 -19.97 24.34
C ARG A 19 -15.32 -19.80 23.53
N TRP A 20 -14.77 -20.89 22.98
CA TRP A 20 -13.51 -20.85 22.24
C TRP A 20 -13.62 -20.11 20.90
N ALA A 21 -14.68 -20.38 20.12
CA ALA A 21 -14.93 -19.69 18.86
C ALA A 21 -15.19 -18.19 19.07
N LYS A 22 -15.88 -17.83 20.16
CA LYS A 22 -16.05 -16.44 20.58
C LYS A 22 -14.71 -15.74 20.86
N ALA A 23 -13.82 -16.39 21.62
CA ALA A 23 -12.52 -15.81 21.94
C ALA A 23 -11.66 -15.58 20.68
N LEU A 24 -11.65 -16.55 19.76
CA LEU A 24 -10.97 -16.43 18.47
C LEU A 24 -11.54 -15.28 17.63
N LEU A 25 -12.88 -15.18 17.54
CA LEU A 25 -13.54 -14.09 16.82
C LEU A 25 -13.09 -12.72 17.36
N HIS A 26 -13.14 -12.51 18.69
CA HIS A 26 -12.76 -11.22 19.28
C HIS A 26 -11.27 -10.92 19.08
N CYS A 27 -10.41 -11.94 19.16
CA CYS A 27 -8.98 -11.79 18.89
C CYS A 27 -8.74 -11.33 17.45
N PHE A 28 -9.31 -12.02 16.45
CA PHE A 28 -9.14 -11.67 15.04
C PHE A 28 -9.77 -10.31 14.68
N VAL A 29 -10.94 -9.97 15.23
CA VAL A 29 -11.57 -8.66 15.03
C VAL A 29 -10.67 -7.55 15.56
N CYS A 30 -10.21 -7.68 16.81
CA CYS A 30 -9.35 -6.67 17.44
C CYS A 30 -8.04 -6.50 16.67
N THR A 31 -7.36 -7.61 16.36
CA THR A 31 -6.15 -7.60 15.55
C THR A 31 -6.38 -6.96 14.18
N SER A 32 -7.48 -7.31 13.50
CA SER A 32 -7.78 -6.75 12.18
C SER A 32 -8.03 -5.24 12.23
N ILE A 33 -8.77 -4.75 13.23
CA ILE A 33 -9.01 -3.31 13.40
C ILE A 33 -7.70 -2.59 13.68
N CYS A 34 -6.92 -3.06 14.67
CA CYS A 34 -5.66 -2.42 15.05
C CYS A 34 -4.65 -2.38 13.90
N VAL A 35 -4.43 -3.50 13.21
CA VAL A 35 -3.45 -3.59 12.12
C VAL A 35 -3.87 -2.74 10.92
N ASN A 36 -5.16 -2.77 10.54
CA ASN A 36 -5.66 -1.89 9.48
C ASN A 36 -5.52 -0.40 9.85
N PHE A 37 -5.75 -0.04 11.11
CA PHE A 37 -5.60 1.35 11.57
C PHE A 37 -4.14 1.82 11.55
N VAL A 38 -3.20 0.94 11.93
CA VAL A 38 -1.76 1.18 11.79
C VAL A 38 -1.38 1.35 10.32
N CYS A 39 -1.85 0.46 9.44
CA CYS A 39 -1.60 0.55 8.00
C CYS A 39 -2.06 1.90 7.42
N VAL A 40 -3.28 2.33 7.71
CA VAL A 40 -3.82 3.61 7.21
C VAL A 40 -3.04 4.81 7.77
N SER A 41 -2.71 4.78 9.06
CA SER A 41 -1.89 5.81 9.69
C SER A 41 -0.52 5.94 9.03
N MET A 42 0.17 4.83 8.78
CA MET A 42 1.50 4.84 8.15
C MET A 42 1.46 5.32 6.70
N VAL A 43 0.49 4.87 5.91
CA VAL A 43 0.29 5.38 4.54
C VAL A 43 0.06 6.90 4.57
N THR A 44 -0.74 7.39 5.51
CA THR A 44 -1.02 8.82 5.65
C THR A 44 0.25 9.61 5.99
N PHE A 45 1.01 9.14 6.98
CA PHE A 45 2.27 9.75 7.38
C PHE A 45 3.29 9.80 6.24
N VAL A 46 3.51 8.69 5.54
CA VAL A 46 4.43 8.62 4.40
C VAL A 46 3.96 9.52 3.25
N THR A 47 2.66 9.61 2.99
CA THR A 47 2.13 10.46 1.92
C THR A 47 2.25 11.95 2.25
N VAL A 48 1.89 12.35 3.47
CA VAL A 48 1.92 13.76 3.91
C VAL A 48 3.37 14.25 4.08
N TRP A 49 4.21 13.49 4.77
CA TRP A 49 5.61 13.89 4.97
C TRP A 49 6.47 13.68 3.73
N GLY A 50 6.23 12.62 2.95
CA GLY A 50 6.98 12.36 1.72
C GLY A 50 6.80 13.48 0.69
N SER A 51 5.55 13.81 0.36
CA SER A 51 5.25 14.92 -0.55
C SER A 51 5.73 16.28 0.00
N GLY A 52 5.59 16.51 1.31
CA GLY A 52 6.05 17.73 1.96
C GLY A 52 7.56 17.95 1.84
N LYS A 53 8.36 16.88 1.99
CA LYS A 53 9.82 16.93 1.84
C LYS A 53 10.25 17.05 0.37
N ALA A 54 9.54 16.41 -0.55
CA ALA A 54 9.82 16.47 -1.98
C ALA A 54 9.59 17.87 -2.58
N LEU A 55 8.53 18.57 -2.14
CA LEU A 55 8.14 19.87 -2.69
C LEU A 55 8.84 21.08 -2.05
N ARG A 56 9.41 20.94 -0.85
CA ARG A 56 9.96 22.06 -0.07
C ARG A 56 11.47 22.00 0.18
N GLY A 57 12.13 20.91 -0.16
CA GLY A 57 13.57 20.78 0.05
C GLY A 57 14.39 21.38 -1.09
N GLN A 58 15.69 21.58 -0.83
CA GLN A 58 16.67 22.00 -1.83
C GLN A 58 16.87 20.92 -2.91
N ASP A 59 17.43 21.30 -4.08
CA ASP A 59 17.70 20.38 -5.20
C ASP A 59 18.35 19.07 -4.72
N GLY A 60 17.71 17.93 -5.03
CA GLY A 60 18.07 16.59 -4.55
C GLY A 60 17.23 16.06 -3.37
N SER A 61 16.41 16.88 -2.72
CA SER A 61 15.52 16.42 -1.64
C SER A 61 14.37 15.54 -2.12
N MET A 62 14.01 15.65 -3.41
CA MET A 62 13.00 14.81 -4.05
C MET A 62 13.47 13.35 -4.09
N ASP A 63 14.71 13.11 -4.51
CA ASP A 63 15.28 11.77 -4.67
C ASP A 63 15.35 11.06 -3.30
N TYR A 64 15.88 11.76 -2.29
CA TYR A 64 15.89 11.26 -0.91
C TYR A 64 14.49 10.93 -0.38
N ALA A 65 13.50 11.79 -0.66
CA ALA A 65 12.13 11.56 -0.22
C ALA A 65 11.53 10.30 -0.85
N VAL A 66 11.78 10.07 -2.15
CA VAL A 66 11.31 8.89 -2.87
C VAL A 66 11.97 7.61 -2.34
N ASP A 67 13.28 7.62 -2.11
CA ASP A 67 13.99 6.45 -1.56
C ASP A 67 13.50 6.11 -0.14
N ALA A 68 13.29 7.12 0.70
CA ALA A 68 12.73 6.94 2.04
C ALA A 68 11.28 6.40 1.99
N MET A 69 10.45 6.89 1.06
CA MET A 69 9.10 6.35 0.85
C MET A 69 9.14 4.89 0.39
N ASN A 70 10.10 4.51 -0.46
CA ASN A 70 10.25 3.14 -0.93
C ASN A 70 10.76 2.19 0.16
N ALA A 71 11.58 2.66 1.10
CA ALA A 71 12.01 1.88 2.26
C ALA A 71 10.82 1.51 3.18
N GLU A 72 9.92 2.47 3.44
CA GLU A 72 8.74 2.27 4.28
C GLU A 72 7.64 1.42 3.61
N ARG A 73 7.69 1.34 2.28
CA ARG A 73 6.72 0.59 1.48
C ARG A 73 6.57 -0.86 1.93
N ASN A 74 7.67 -1.56 2.24
CA ASN A 74 7.63 -2.97 2.64
C ASN A 74 6.88 -3.17 3.97
N PHE A 75 7.07 -2.27 4.93
CA PHE A 75 6.36 -2.31 6.19
C PHE A 75 4.85 -2.08 5.98
N ILE A 76 4.50 -1.08 5.18
CA ILE A 76 3.10 -0.78 4.83
C ILE A 76 2.43 -1.97 4.14
N PHE A 77 3.07 -2.58 3.15
CA PHE A 77 2.53 -3.77 2.47
C PHE A 77 2.40 -4.98 3.41
N GLY A 78 3.37 -5.19 4.30
CA GLY A 78 3.30 -6.25 5.31
C GLY A 78 2.13 -6.05 6.28
N SER A 79 1.96 -4.83 6.79
CA SER A 79 0.84 -4.46 7.67
C SER A 79 -0.51 -4.61 6.97
N PHE A 80 -0.61 -4.14 5.72
CA PHE A 80 -1.82 -4.33 4.90
C PHE A 80 -2.16 -5.81 4.72
N ALA A 81 -1.19 -6.63 4.33
CA ALA A 81 -1.39 -8.07 4.13
C ALA A 81 -1.83 -8.76 5.43
N LEU A 82 -1.21 -8.43 6.56
CA LEU A 82 -1.61 -8.95 7.87
C LEU A 82 -3.04 -8.52 8.24
N GLY A 83 -3.42 -7.27 7.93
CA GLY A 83 -4.77 -6.76 8.12
C GLY A 83 -5.83 -7.53 7.33
N VAL A 84 -5.53 -7.85 6.06
CA VAL A 84 -6.36 -8.69 5.18
C VAL A 84 -6.50 -10.11 5.74
N LEU A 85 -5.38 -10.74 6.14
CA LEU A 85 -5.40 -12.09 6.71
C LEU A 85 -6.19 -12.15 8.01
N ALA A 86 -6.07 -11.14 8.87
CA ALA A 86 -6.86 -11.02 10.09
C ALA A 86 -8.36 -10.84 9.78
N THR A 87 -8.73 -10.12 8.71
CA THR A 87 -10.14 -10.00 8.27
C THR A 87 -10.68 -11.36 7.80
N LEU A 88 -9.90 -12.14 7.05
CA LEU A 88 -10.30 -13.49 6.63
C LEU A 88 -10.40 -14.46 7.82
N GLY A 89 -9.49 -14.37 8.79
CA GLY A 89 -9.55 -15.13 10.04
C GLY A 89 -10.77 -14.79 10.90
N CYS A 90 -11.19 -13.52 10.88
CA CYS A 90 -12.45 -13.09 11.48
C CYS A 90 -13.65 -13.73 10.76
N LEU A 91 -13.68 -13.70 9.42
CA LEU A 91 -14.76 -14.30 8.64
C LEU A 91 -14.85 -15.81 8.87
N PHE A 92 -13.71 -16.49 8.94
CA PHE A 92 -13.62 -17.90 9.28
C PHE A 92 -14.22 -18.16 10.67
N SER A 93 -13.79 -17.41 11.68
CA SER A 93 -14.31 -17.55 13.05
C SER A 93 -15.81 -17.26 13.13
N ALA A 94 -16.29 -16.26 12.38
CA ALA A 94 -17.70 -15.88 12.32
C ALA A 94 -18.56 -16.99 11.72
N ALA A 95 -18.11 -17.64 10.62
CA ALA A 95 -18.83 -18.75 10.00
C ALA A 95 -19.07 -19.91 10.99
N TRP A 96 -18.08 -20.23 11.82
CA TRP A 96 -18.19 -21.29 12.83
C TRP A 96 -19.09 -20.95 14.03
N VAL A 97 -19.26 -19.67 14.32
CA VAL A 97 -20.14 -19.18 15.39
C VAL A 97 -21.58 -19.13 14.92
N LEU A 98 -21.81 -18.59 13.73
CA LEU A 98 -23.13 -18.26 13.19
C LEU A 98 -23.83 -19.41 12.46
N MET A 99 -23.10 -20.22 11.70
CA MET A 99 -23.68 -21.19 10.77
C MET A 99 -23.75 -22.60 11.38
N GLU A 100 -24.64 -23.43 10.80
CA GLU A 100 -24.67 -24.87 11.05
C GLU A 100 -23.40 -25.55 10.53
N MET A 101 -23.09 -26.74 11.07
CA MET A 101 -21.83 -27.42 10.78
C MET A 101 -21.62 -27.71 9.30
N GLU A 102 -22.66 -28.11 8.58
CA GLU A 102 -22.57 -28.43 7.15
C GLU A 102 -22.19 -27.20 6.32
N ILE A 103 -22.86 -26.08 6.57
CA ILE A 103 -22.63 -24.81 5.87
C ILE A 103 -21.28 -24.21 6.27
N ALA A 104 -20.92 -24.30 7.55
CA ALA A 104 -19.65 -23.78 8.07
C ALA A 104 -18.44 -24.47 7.42
N ILE A 105 -18.52 -25.76 7.11
CA ILE A 105 -17.45 -26.49 6.41
C ILE A 105 -17.27 -25.95 4.98
N ILE A 106 -18.36 -25.79 4.23
CA ILE A 106 -18.30 -25.27 2.85
C ILE A 106 -17.74 -23.85 2.84
N ALA A 107 -18.24 -22.98 3.72
CA ALA A 107 -17.75 -21.61 3.87
C ALA A 107 -16.25 -21.59 4.26
N SER A 108 -15.83 -22.48 5.16
CA SER A 108 -14.42 -22.62 5.57
C SER A 108 -13.51 -22.97 4.40
N VAL A 109 -13.91 -23.89 3.52
CA VAL A 109 -13.13 -24.27 2.34
C VAL A 109 -12.95 -23.08 1.40
N LEU A 110 -14.01 -22.31 1.14
CA LEU A 110 -13.94 -21.11 0.30
C LEU A 110 -13.03 -20.03 0.89
N ILE A 111 -13.13 -19.80 2.20
CA ILE A 111 -12.30 -18.82 2.91
C ILE A 111 -10.83 -19.24 2.90
N LEU A 112 -10.54 -20.52 3.18
CA LEU A 112 -9.18 -21.05 3.16
C LEU A 112 -8.58 -21.03 1.75
N SER A 113 -9.36 -21.34 0.72
CA SER A 113 -8.94 -21.21 -0.68
C SER A 113 -8.58 -19.77 -1.01
N THR A 114 -9.41 -18.81 -0.59
CA THR A 114 -9.15 -17.37 -0.79
C THR A 114 -7.87 -16.93 -0.07
N MET A 115 -7.71 -17.36 1.19
CA MET A 115 -6.51 -17.06 1.98
C MET A 115 -5.26 -17.65 1.35
N TYR A 116 -5.33 -18.87 0.82
CA TYR A 116 -4.24 -19.51 0.10
C TYR A 116 -3.86 -18.74 -1.17
N THR A 117 -4.84 -18.37 -2.00
CA THR A 117 -4.59 -17.59 -3.22
C THR A 117 -3.92 -16.26 -2.87
N ILE A 118 -4.44 -15.51 -1.90
CA ILE A 118 -3.85 -14.24 -1.46
C ILE A 118 -2.42 -14.44 -0.96
N CYS A 119 -2.17 -15.44 -0.12
CA CYS A 119 -0.82 -15.72 0.36
C CYS A 119 0.14 -16.11 -0.77
N SER A 120 -0.32 -16.93 -1.72
CA SER A 120 0.49 -17.39 -2.85
C SER A 120 0.86 -16.22 -3.77
N GLU A 121 -0.10 -15.35 -4.05
CA GLU A 121 0.06 -14.19 -4.90
C GLU A 121 0.92 -13.12 -4.22
N ALA A 122 0.69 -12.87 -2.93
CA ALA A 122 1.53 -11.98 -2.14
C ALA A 122 2.99 -12.44 -2.10
N ARG A 123 3.25 -13.74 -1.90
CA ARG A 123 4.60 -14.31 -1.95
C ARG A 123 5.20 -14.23 -3.36
N ARG A 124 4.41 -14.49 -4.40
CA ARG A 124 4.86 -14.42 -5.80
C ARG A 124 5.27 -12.99 -6.16
N ILE A 125 4.45 -12.01 -5.81
CA ILE A 125 4.72 -10.59 -6.01
C ILE A 125 5.94 -10.19 -5.20
N SER A 126 5.98 -10.49 -3.89
CA SER A 126 7.13 -10.16 -3.04
C SER A 126 8.44 -10.73 -3.58
N LYS A 127 8.46 -11.97 -4.06
CA LYS A 127 9.65 -12.57 -4.69
C LYS A 127 10.04 -11.94 -6.03
N ARG A 128 9.09 -11.40 -6.79
CA ARG A 128 9.33 -10.81 -8.11
C ARG A 128 9.73 -9.34 -8.04
N PHE A 129 9.33 -8.65 -6.98
CA PHE A 129 9.61 -7.23 -6.75
C PHE A 129 10.69 -6.98 -5.69
N MET A 130 11.17 -8.00 -4.98
CA MET A 130 12.45 -7.92 -4.28
C MET A 130 13.57 -7.95 -5.31
N LEU A 131 14.04 -6.77 -5.70
CA LEU A 131 15.36 -6.64 -6.32
C LEU A 131 16.40 -6.95 -5.25
N ALA A 132 17.43 -7.71 -5.62
CA ALA A 132 18.56 -7.92 -4.74
C ALA A 132 19.32 -6.58 -4.56
N PRO A 133 19.94 -6.32 -3.40
CA PRO A 133 20.59 -5.03 -3.11
C PRO A 133 21.76 -4.69 -4.05
N ASP A 134 22.22 -5.63 -4.87
CA ASP A 134 23.19 -5.47 -5.96
C ASP A 134 22.55 -5.10 -7.31
N GLU A 135 21.24 -5.27 -7.48
CA GLU A 135 20.47 -4.83 -8.66
C GLU A 135 19.75 -3.48 -8.44
N THR A 136 19.76 -2.96 -7.22
CA THR A 136 19.19 -1.64 -6.91
C THR A 136 20.16 -0.54 -7.32
N THR A 137 19.97 0.03 -8.51
CA THR A 137 20.65 1.27 -8.91
C THR A 137 20.15 2.39 -8.02
N THR A 138 21.00 2.85 -7.10
CA THR A 138 20.68 4.04 -6.29
C THR A 138 20.82 5.25 -7.21
N PHE A 139 19.97 6.28 -7.06
CA PHE A 139 20.04 7.47 -7.90
C PHE A 139 21.41 8.18 -7.82
N ASP A 140 22.16 8.00 -6.72
CA ASP A 140 23.55 8.43 -6.60
C ASP A 140 24.50 7.75 -7.61
N GLU A 141 24.31 6.46 -7.91
CA GLU A 141 25.07 5.76 -8.96
C GLU A 141 24.68 6.29 -10.34
N LEU A 142 23.39 6.55 -10.57
CA LEU A 142 22.91 7.14 -11.81
C LEU A 142 23.49 8.55 -12.03
N LYS A 143 23.60 9.35 -10.96
CA LYS A 143 24.22 10.68 -10.95
C LYS A 143 25.72 10.62 -11.23
N SER A 144 26.39 9.56 -10.80
CA SER A 144 27.81 9.31 -11.10
C SER A 144 28.05 8.94 -12.57
N VAL A 145 27.09 8.25 -13.21
CA VAL A 145 27.18 7.80 -14.61
C VAL A 145 26.77 8.91 -15.59
N TYR A 146 25.85 9.79 -15.21
CA TYR A 146 25.39 10.92 -16.03
C TYR A 146 25.63 12.29 -15.35
N PRO A 147 26.89 12.70 -15.13
CA PRO A 147 27.21 13.99 -14.51
C PRO A 147 26.77 15.21 -15.34
N GLN A 148 26.47 14.99 -16.63
CA GLN A 148 26.13 16.06 -17.59
C GLN A 148 24.70 16.60 -17.41
N LEU A 149 23.78 15.85 -16.80
CA LEU A 149 22.40 16.34 -16.58
C LEU A 149 22.33 17.41 -15.48
N SER A 150 23.29 17.39 -14.54
CA SER A 150 23.45 18.41 -13.50
C SER A 150 24.14 19.69 -13.96
N ARG A 151 24.72 19.72 -15.17
CA ARG A 151 25.55 20.85 -15.63
C ARG A 151 24.81 21.85 -16.52
N SER A 152 23.57 21.56 -16.94
CA SER A 152 22.78 22.44 -17.82
C SER A 152 22.12 23.65 -17.12
N LYS A 153 22.43 23.94 -15.85
CA LYS A 153 21.90 25.12 -15.14
C LYS A 153 22.92 26.19 -14.78
N ASP A 154 24.19 25.98 -15.14
CA ASP A 154 25.29 26.93 -14.85
C ASP A 154 25.90 27.56 -16.11
N GLU A 155 25.35 27.31 -17.31
CA GLU A 155 25.66 28.16 -18.47
C GLU A 155 24.54 29.18 -18.62
N ASP A 156 24.92 30.44 -18.40
CA ASP A 156 24.13 31.66 -18.57
C ASP A 156 23.25 31.59 -19.82
N VAL A 157 21.95 31.39 -19.65
CA VAL A 157 20.96 31.67 -20.69
C VAL A 157 20.59 33.14 -20.56
N ASP A 158 21.22 33.97 -21.39
CA ASP A 158 20.84 35.36 -21.60
C ASP A 158 19.33 35.43 -21.96
N PRO A 159 18.53 36.32 -21.38
CA PRO A 159 17.07 36.33 -21.58
C PRO A 159 16.57 36.67 -22.99
N GLU A 160 17.44 36.92 -23.97
CA GLU A 160 17.03 37.43 -25.29
C GLU A 160 16.77 36.36 -26.37
N ASP A 161 17.08 35.08 -26.14
CA ASP A 161 16.92 34.04 -27.18
C ASP A 161 15.68 33.15 -26.96
N TYR A 162 14.50 33.78 -26.93
CA TYR A 162 13.26 33.08 -27.23
C TYR A 162 12.90 33.30 -28.70
N PRO A 163 12.98 32.28 -29.59
CA PRO A 163 12.30 32.35 -30.87
C PRO A 163 10.78 32.32 -30.63
N LEU A 164 10.23 33.52 -30.56
CA LEU A 164 8.80 33.81 -30.54
C LEU A 164 8.20 33.44 -31.90
N SER A 165 7.64 32.23 -32.02
CA SER A 165 6.58 31.96 -33.01
C SER A 165 5.89 30.63 -32.71
N ILE A 166 4.86 30.68 -31.86
CA ILE A 166 3.77 29.70 -31.92
C ILE A 166 3.04 29.96 -33.25
N PRO A 167 2.93 28.98 -34.16
CA PRO A 167 2.22 29.19 -35.41
C PRO A 167 0.73 29.35 -35.10
N HIS A 168 0.21 30.56 -35.33
CA HIS A 168 -1.22 30.83 -35.32
C HIS A 168 -1.89 29.95 -36.37
N THR A 169 -2.69 28.99 -35.90
CA THR A 169 -3.68 28.28 -36.70
C THR A 169 -4.57 29.33 -37.38
N LYS A 170 -4.56 29.36 -38.72
CA LYS A 170 -5.45 30.20 -39.51
C LYS A 170 -6.88 29.68 -39.35
N ASP A 171 -7.69 30.39 -38.59
CA ASP A 171 -9.13 30.19 -38.66
C ASP A 171 -9.65 30.61 -40.03
N THR A 172 -10.44 29.69 -40.56
CA THR A 172 -10.94 29.64 -41.92
C THR A 172 -12.14 30.57 -42.06
N LYS A 173 -12.18 31.28 -43.19
CA LYS A 173 -13.26 32.16 -43.65
C LYS A 173 -14.64 31.50 -43.55
N ALA A 174 -15.63 32.29 -43.13
CA ALA A 174 -16.97 32.33 -43.72
C ALA A 174 -17.49 33.77 -43.61
#